data_AF-A0A854NHX2-F1
#
_entry.id   AF-A0A854NHX2-F1
#
_cell.length_a   1.000
_cell.length_b   1.000
_cell.length_c   1.000
_cell.angle_alpha   90.00
_cell.angle_beta   90.00
_cell.angle_gamma   90.00
#
_symmetry.space_group_name_H-M   'P 1'
#
loop_
_entity.id
_entity.type
_entity.pdbx_description
1 polymer ?
#
loop_
_entity_poly.entity_id
_entity_poly.type
_entity_poly.pdbx_seq_one_letter_code
_entity_poly.pdbx_strand_id
1 'polypeptide(L)'
;MGRFVKMAAAPAPEMTPRLDVSKNATDPDSLTDHGFQYSRHRPVITDHKRFDRLVGFSIKQSNVELAAEAIKQAATVWCLTEKKSDKRDEDSVKFLATYLYKESLYWGKIDPRRALQRATAESWLGSQSFAPTSARTYKAVLHTAGRVLYPAEFPPANRYSNPRAKPVDPASVELIDELYGVAATLPAVHRLRLQLILDLTTQSGLRSAEVLDLRGSDVTARILDTGERIALVRVHR
;
A
#
# COMPACT_ATOMS: atom_id res chain seq x y z
N MET A 1 -65.48 -25.58 13.76
CA MET A 1 -64.19 -25.22 14.39
C MET A 1 -63.08 -25.74 13.51
N GLY A 2 -62.31 -24.82 12.90
CA GLY A 2 -61.32 -25.14 11.86
C GLY A 2 -60.09 -25.88 12.39
N ARG A 3 -59.67 -26.93 11.70
CA ARG A 3 -58.41 -27.63 11.94
C ARG A 3 -57.29 -26.89 11.22
N PHE A 4 -56.40 -26.28 11.99
CA PHE A 4 -55.13 -25.73 11.52
C PHE A 4 -54.26 -26.85 10.95
N VAL A 5 -53.90 -26.72 9.68
CA VAL A 5 -52.87 -27.55 9.04
C VAL A 5 -51.51 -27.04 9.53
N LYS A 6 -50.76 -27.87 10.24
CA LYS A 6 -49.35 -27.60 10.55
C LYS A 6 -48.57 -27.65 9.24
N MET A 7 -48.06 -26.50 8.80
CA MET A 7 -47.05 -26.40 7.74
C MET A 7 -45.80 -27.18 8.19
N ALA A 8 -45.46 -28.24 7.47
CA ALA A 8 -44.19 -28.92 7.64
C ALA A 8 -43.07 -27.95 7.21
N ALA A 9 -42.07 -27.76 8.07
CA ALA A 9 -40.88 -26.99 7.74
C ALA A 9 -40.19 -27.62 6.52
N ALA A 10 -39.77 -26.78 5.57
CA ALA A 10 -38.95 -27.22 4.44
C ALA A 10 -37.72 -27.99 4.95
N PRO A 11 -37.31 -29.07 4.28
CA PRO A 11 -36.07 -29.76 4.63
C PRO A 11 -34.91 -28.76 4.59
N ALA A 12 -34.06 -28.79 5.63
CA ALA A 12 -32.86 -27.97 5.67
C ALA A 12 -32.06 -28.17 4.37
N PRO A 13 -31.55 -27.10 3.74
CA PRO A 13 -30.74 -27.26 2.54
C PRO A 13 -29.59 -28.20 2.87
N GLU A 14 -29.46 -29.26 2.07
CA GLU A 14 -28.36 -30.20 2.17
C GLU A 14 -27.06 -29.40 2.34
N MET A 15 -26.39 -29.58 3.47
CA MET A 15 -25.05 -29.04 3.65
C MET A 15 -24.20 -29.66 2.55
N THR A 16 -23.97 -28.89 1.50
CA THR A 16 -22.94 -29.21 0.50
C THR A 16 -21.70 -29.64 1.27
N PRO A 17 -21.19 -30.86 1.06
CA PRO A 17 -20.01 -31.30 1.78
C PRO A 17 -18.93 -30.25 1.53
N ARG A 18 -18.31 -29.73 2.61
CA ARG A 18 -17.18 -28.82 2.50
C ARG A 18 -16.15 -29.51 1.62
N LEU A 19 -16.05 -29.05 0.37
CA LEU A 19 -15.06 -29.52 -0.58
C LEU A 19 -13.70 -29.39 0.12
N ASP A 20 -13.03 -30.52 0.27
CA ASP A 20 -11.67 -30.59 0.81
C ASP A 20 -10.75 -29.95 -0.24
N VAL A 21 -10.59 -28.62 -0.15
CA VAL A 21 -10.00 -27.75 -1.18
C VAL A 21 -8.57 -28.16 -1.54
N SER A 22 -7.90 -28.89 -0.63
CA SER A 22 -6.57 -29.47 -0.81
C SER A 22 -6.48 -30.46 -1.98
N LYS A 23 -7.58 -31.10 -2.39
CA LYS A 23 -7.59 -32.17 -3.41
C LYS A 23 -7.83 -31.68 -4.84
N ASN A 24 -8.28 -30.44 -5.03
CA ASN A 24 -8.63 -29.90 -6.35
C ASN A 24 -7.53 -29.05 -6.99
N ALA A 25 -6.40 -28.83 -6.31
CA ALA A 25 -5.26 -28.08 -6.82
C ALA A 25 -4.35 -28.93 -7.74
N THR A 26 -4.91 -29.55 -8.77
CA THR A 26 -4.15 -30.26 -9.82
C THR A 26 -4.28 -29.52 -11.13
N ASP A 27 -3.75 -28.31 -11.17
CA ASP A 27 -3.54 -27.61 -12.44
C ASP A 27 -2.17 -28.03 -13.02
N PRO A 28 -2.14 -28.90 -14.05
CA PRO A 28 -0.89 -29.31 -14.71
C PRO A 28 -0.15 -28.10 -15.31
N ASP A 29 -0.82 -27.00 -15.64
CA ASP A 29 -0.18 -25.77 -16.16
C ASP A 29 0.72 -25.08 -15.13
N SER A 30 0.53 -25.37 -13.84
CA SER A 30 1.41 -24.88 -12.79
C SER A 30 2.62 -25.79 -12.52
N LEU A 31 2.59 -27.04 -13.00
CA LEU A 31 3.68 -28.02 -12.83
C LEU A 31 4.60 -28.10 -14.06
N THR A 32 4.04 -27.84 -15.24
CA THR A 32 4.77 -27.95 -16.50
C THR A 32 4.64 -26.68 -17.31
N ASP A 33 5.79 -26.04 -17.50
CA ASP A 33 6.09 -25.24 -18.68
C ASP A 33 5.41 -23.87 -18.79
N HIS A 34 6.07 -22.85 -18.26
CA HIS A 34 5.81 -21.46 -18.68
C HIS A 34 6.34 -21.17 -20.11
N GLY A 35 6.62 -22.20 -20.89
CA GLY A 35 7.11 -22.18 -22.26
C GLY A 35 8.59 -21.84 -22.39
N PHE A 36 9.17 -22.21 -23.54
CA PHE A 36 10.52 -21.86 -23.98
C PHE A 36 10.82 -20.35 -23.97
N GLN A 37 9.81 -19.50 -24.03
CA GLN A 37 9.96 -18.05 -23.99
C GLN A 37 10.34 -17.55 -22.58
N TYR A 38 9.91 -18.24 -21.52
CA TYR A 38 10.21 -17.85 -20.16
C TYR A 38 11.67 -18.14 -19.76
N SER A 39 12.23 -19.28 -20.17
CA SER A 39 13.62 -19.63 -19.88
C SER A 39 14.61 -18.65 -20.52
N ARG A 40 14.26 -18.04 -21.65
CA ARG A 40 15.08 -17.04 -22.36
C ARG A 40 15.01 -15.63 -21.76
N HIS A 41 13.90 -15.27 -21.11
CA HIS A 41 13.69 -13.94 -20.54
C HIS A 41 13.51 -13.98 -19.03
N ARG A 42 14.19 -14.90 -18.32
CA ARG A 42 14.18 -14.88 -16.86
C ARG A 42 14.80 -13.55 -16.39
N PRO A 43 14.01 -12.67 -15.76
CA PRO A 43 14.54 -11.39 -15.33
C PRO A 43 15.57 -11.61 -14.21
N VAL A 44 16.75 -11.01 -14.38
CA VAL A 44 17.90 -11.15 -13.48
C VAL A 44 17.83 -10.05 -12.42
N ILE A 45 17.94 -10.44 -11.15
CA ILE A 45 18.06 -9.49 -10.05
C ILE A 45 19.47 -8.89 -10.10
N THR A 46 19.56 -7.59 -10.37
CA THR A 46 20.83 -6.85 -10.38
C THR A 46 21.14 -6.19 -9.03
N ASP A 47 20.11 -5.81 -8.28
CA ASP A 47 20.23 -5.18 -6.96
C ASP A 47 20.03 -6.22 -5.83
N HIS A 48 21.09 -6.97 -5.55
CA HIS A 48 21.08 -7.98 -4.49
C HIS A 48 20.89 -7.37 -3.09
N LYS A 49 21.42 -6.16 -2.83
CA LYS A 49 21.25 -5.49 -1.53
C LYS A 49 19.79 -5.13 -1.25
N ARG A 50 19.09 -4.63 -2.27
CA ARG A 50 17.65 -4.41 -2.18
C ARG A 50 16.92 -5.72 -1.94
N PHE A 51 17.24 -6.76 -2.71
CA PHE A 51 16.63 -8.09 -2.53
C PHE A 51 16.77 -8.63 -1.11
N ASP A 52 17.99 -8.67 -0.56
CA ASP A 52 18.25 -9.17 0.79
C ASP A 52 17.43 -8.43 1.84
N ARG A 53 17.33 -7.10 1.69
CA ARG A 53 16.48 -6.27 2.56
C ARG A 53 15.00 -6.63 2.44
N LEU A 54 14.49 -6.80 1.22
CA LEU A 54 13.06 -7.11 1.00
C LEU A 54 12.68 -8.48 1.54
N VAL A 55 13.59 -9.46 1.43
CA VAL A 55 13.39 -10.82 1.99
C VAL A 55 13.38 -10.79 3.52
N GLY A 56 14.04 -9.81 4.15
CA GLY A 56 14.03 -9.63 5.60
C GLY A 56 12.68 -9.18 6.19
N PHE A 57 11.67 -8.87 5.37
CA PHE A 57 10.34 -8.53 5.86
C PHE A 57 9.51 -9.77 6.22
N SER A 58 8.44 -9.55 6.98
CA SER A 58 7.48 -10.59 7.35
C SER A 58 6.04 -10.10 7.22
N ILE A 59 5.13 -11.06 7.05
CA ILE A 59 3.67 -10.85 7.09
C ILE A 59 3.07 -11.72 8.19
N LYS A 60 2.04 -11.20 8.86
CA LYS A 60 1.33 -11.92 9.92
C LYS A 60 0.30 -12.87 9.29
N GLN A 61 0.66 -14.14 9.16
CA GLN A 61 -0.20 -15.20 8.62
C GLN A 61 -0.09 -16.48 9.47
N SER A 62 -1.03 -17.41 9.29
CA SER A 62 -1.08 -18.64 10.08
C SER A 62 0.05 -19.63 9.77
N ASN A 63 0.38 -19.82 8.48
CA ASN A 63 1.48 -20.66 8.05
C ASN A 63 2.75 -19.81 7.84
N VAL A 64 3.71 -19.92 8.76
CA VAL A 64 4.93 -19.11 8.77
C VAL A 64 5.86 -19.46 7.60
N GLU A 65 5.97 -20.73 7.24
CA GLU A 65 6.83 -21.18 6.14
C GLU A 65 6.31 -20.67 4.79
N LEU A 66 5.00 -20.85 4.56
CA LEU A 66 4.34 -20.36 3.34
C LEU A 66 4.36 -18.82 3.27
N ALA A 67 4.27 -18.13 4.41
CA ALA A 67 4.41 -16.69 4.50
C ALA A 67 5.83 -16.21 4.14
N ALA A 68 6.87 -16.90 4.61
CA ALA A 68 8.25 -16.60 4.26
C ALA A 68 8.52 -16.85 2.77
N GLU A 69 7.97 -17.92 2.20
CA GLU A 69 8.02 -18.19 0.76
C GLU A 69 7.31 -17.09 -0.04
N ALA A 70 6.12 -16.67 0.40
CA ALA A 70 5.37 -15.58 -0.21
C ALA A 70 6.19 -14.28 -0.24
N ILE A 71 6.90 -13.96 0.84
CA ILE A 71 7.81 -12.80 0.91
C ILE A 71 8.96 -12.94 -0.08
N LYS A 72 9.62 -14.10 -0.10
CA LYS A 72 10.74 -14.34 -1.02
C LYS A 72 10.31 -14.17 -2.49
N GLN A 73 9.15 -14.70 -2.85
CA GLN A 73 8.60 -14.60 -4.19
C GLN A 73 8.14 -13.17 -4.53
N ALA A 74 7.48 -12.48 -3.60
CA ALA A 74 7.13 -11.07 -3.74
C ALA A 74 8.37 -10.18 -3.92
N ALA A 75 9.41 -10.38 -3.09
CA ALA A 75 10.68 -9.68 -3.18
C ALA A 75 11.39 -9.91 -4.52
N THR A 76 11.36 -11.15 -5.03
CA THR A 76 11.91 -11.51 -6.34
C THR A 76 11.25 -10.70 -7.45
N VAL A 77 9.92 -10.66 -7.49
CA VAL A 77 9.18 -9.90 -8.50
C VAL A 77 9.40 -8.40 -8.32
N TRP A 78 9.34 -7.91 -7.08
CA TRP A 78 9.41 -6.47 -6.79
C TRP A 78 10.79 -5.87 -7.04
N CYS A 79 11.87 -6.63 -6.85
CA CYS A 79 13.23 -6.16 -7.16
C CYS A 79 13.42 -5.80 -8.63
N LEU A 80 12.61 -6.35 -9.53
CA LEU A 80 12.63 -6.11 -10.96
C LEU A 80 11.87 -4.85 -11.36
N THR A 81 11.23 -4.18 -10.40
CA THR A 81 10.55 -2.90 -10.58
C THR A 81 11.46 -1.72 -10.25
N GLU A 82 11.13 -0.54 -10.75
CA GLU A 82 11.84 0.70 -10.40
C GLU A 82 11.73 1.02 -8.89
N LYS A 83 12.86 1.36 -8.26
CA LYS A 83 12.90 1.78 -6.86
C LYS A 83 12.40 3.23 -6.73
N LYS A 84 11.39 3.45 -5.88
CA LYS A 84 10.85 4.80 -5.57
C LYS A 84 11.25 5.29 -4.18
N SER A 85 11.02 4.49 -3.15
CA SER A 85 11.44 4.76 -1.78
C SER A 85 11.43 3.47 -0.96
N ASP A 86 12.17 3.46 0.14
CA ASP A 86 12.30 2.28 1.00
C ASP A 86 10.98 1.92 1.68
N LYS A 87 10.22 2.93 2.11
CA LYS A 87 8.89 2.71 2.70
C LYS A 87 7.91 2.13 1.69
N ARG A 88 7.93 2.64 0.44
CA ARG A 88 7.04 2.13 -0.60
C ARG A 88 7.39 0.71 -1.00
N ASP A 89 8.67 0.37 -1.02
CA ASP A 89 9.14 -1.00 -1.24
C ASP A 89 8.60 -1.94 -0.16
N GLU A 90 8.74 -1.57 1.12
CA GLU A 90 8.20 -2.35 2.24
C GLU A 90 6.70 -2.60 2.10
N ASP A 91 5.91 -1.53 1.92
CA ASP A 91 4.45 -1.64 1.87
C ASP A 91 3.99 -2.46 0.66
N SER A 92 4.65 -2.30 -0.48
CA SER A 92 4.30 -3.01 -1.71
C SER A 92 4.65 -4.50 -1.63
N VAL A 93 5.81 -4.84 -1.06
CA VAL A 93 6.23 -6.25 -0.89
C VAL A 93 5.35 -6.96 0.13
N LYS A 94 5.04 -6.33 1.27
CA LYS A 94 4.14 -6.93 2.27
C LYS A 94 2.73 -7.15 1.72
N PHE A 95 2.21 -6.19 0.96
CA PHE A 95 0.93 -6.36 0.27
C PHE A 95 0.99 -7.48 -0.77
N LEU A 96 2.00 -7.48 -1.64
CA LEU A 96 2.16 -8.50 -2.68
C LEU A 96 2.32 -9.90 -2.09
N ALA A 97 3.12 -10.06 -1.03
CA ALA A 97 3.27 -11.32 -0.32
C ALA A 97 1.95 -11.79 0.31
N THR A 98 1.18 -10.87 0.89
CA THR A 98 -0.15 -11.20 1.43
C THR A 98 -1.10 -11.68 0.34
N TYR A 99 -1.06 -11.05 -0.84
CA TYR A 99 -1.83 -11.49 -2.00
C TYR A 99 -1.41 -12.89 -2.46
N LEU A 100 -0.12 -13.11 -2.68
CA LEU A 100 0.43 -14.41 -3.11
C LEU A 100 0.12 -15.51 -2.09
N TYR A 101 0.23 -15.21 -0.79
CA TYR A 101 -0.15 -16.14 0.27
C TYR A 101 -1.62 -16.53 0.17
N LYS A 102 -2.53 -15.54 0.08
CA LYS A 102 -3.97 -15.82 -0.05
C LYS A 102 -4.30 -16.67 -1.26
N GLU A 103 -3.65 -16.41 -2.39
CA GLU A 103 -3.85 -17.19 -3.60
C GLU A 103 -3.30 -18.62 -3.46
N SER A 104 -2.16 -18.77 -2.79
CA SER A 104 -1.60 -20.10 -2.52
C SER A 104 -2.45 -20.95 -1.59
N LEU A 105 -3.36 -20.37 -0.78
CA LEU A 105 -4.27 -21.16 0.05
C LEU A 105 -5.22 -22.03 -0.79
N TYR A 106 -5.58 -21.56 -1.98
CA TYR A 106 -6.41 -22.34 -2.90
C TYR A 106 -5.60 -23.43 -3.61
N TRP A 107 -4.33 -23.14 -3.93
CA TRP A 107 -3.50 -23.97 -4.80
C TRP A 107 -2.41 -24.79 -4.11
N GLY A 108 -2.23 -24.63 -2.80
CA GLY A 108 -1.21 -25.31 -2.00
C GLY A 108 0.24 -24.84 -2.21
N LYS A 109 0.52 -23.91 -3.14
CA LYS A 109 1.87 -23.39 -3.39
C LYS A 109 1.89 -21.94 -3.87
N ILE A 110 2.98 -21.23 -3.57
CA ILE A 110 3.21 -19.86 -4.04
C ILE A 110 3.68 -19.90 -5.50
N ASP A 111 2.86 -19.37 -6.40
CA ASP A 111 3.21 -19.22 -7.83
C ASP A 111 2.88 -17.81 -8.31
N PRO A 112 3.87 -16.90 -8.37
CA PRO A 112 3.66 -15.53 -8.82
C PRO A 112 3.18 -15.42 -10.26
N ARG A 113 3.48 -16.39 -11.14
CA ARG A 113 3.06 -16.30 -12.54
C ARG A 113 1.57 -16.51 -12.66
N ARG A 114 1.06 -17.60 -12.07
CA ARG A 114 -0.38 -17.86 -12.06
C ARG A 114 -1.14 -16.72 -11.37
N ALA A 115 -0.64 -16.25 -10.23
CA ALA A 115 -1.30 -15.20 -9.48
C ALA A 115 -1.30 -13.85 -10.23
N LEU A 116 -0.18 -13.46 -10.84
CA LEU A 116 -0.05 -12.12 -11.44
C LEU A 116 -0.53 -12.01 -12.89
N GLN A 117 -1.20 -13.02 -13.43
CA GLN A 117 -2.01 -12.84 -14.64
C GLN A 117 -3.08 -11.79 -14.40
N ARG A 118 -3.41 -11.00 -15.42
CA ARG A 118 -4.35 -9.89 -15.28
C ARG A 118 -5.73 -10.33 -14.82
N ALA A 119 -6.27 -11.40 -15.39
CA ALA A 119 -7.59 -11.91 -15.03
C ALA A 119 -7.63 -12.33 -13.56
N THR A 120 -6.61 -13.07 -13.08
CA THR A 120 -6.50 -13.53 -11.69
C THR A 120 -6.38 -12.36 -10.72
N ALA A 121 -5.50 -11.39 -11.02
CA ALA A 121 -5.30 -10.21 -10.19
C ALA A 121 -6.55 -9.32 -10.12
N GLU A 122 -7.23 -9.08 -11.25
CA GLU A 122 -8.46 -8.27 -11.30
C GLU A 122 -9.64 -8.97 -10.61
N SER A 123 -9.78 -10.29 -10.79
CA SER A 123 -10.78 -11.10 -10.09
C SER A 123 -10.61 -11.02 -8.57
N TRP A 124 -9.37 -11.23 -8.10
CA TRP A 124 -9.07 -11.11 -6.67
C TRP A 124 -9.36 -9.69 -6.14
N LEU A 125 -8.92 -8.64 -6.84
CA LEU A 125 -9.23 -7.26 -6.45
C LEU A 125 -10.74 -6.99 -6.37
N GLY A 126 -11.51 -7.54 -7.30
CA GLY A 126 -12.98 -7.42 -7.31
C GLY A 126 -13.67 -8.15 -6.15
N SER A 127 -13.07 -9.25 -5.66
CA SER A 127 -13.59 -10.01 -4.52
C SER A 127 -13.34 -9.36 -3.16
N GLN A 128 -12.36 -8.45 -3.06
CA GLN A 128 -11.97 -7.84 -1.79
C GLN A 128 -12.72 -6.53 -1.54
N SER A 129 -13.13 -6.30 -0.29
CA SER A 129 -13.69 -5.01 0.12
C SER A 129 -12.58 -4.10 0.64
N PHE A 130 -12.07 -3.23 -0.23
CA PHE A 130 -11.06 -2.23 0.12
C PHE A 130 -11.67 -0.82 0.11
N ALA A 131 -11.20 0.06 0.99
CA ALA A 131 -11.46 1.49 0.86
C ALA A 131 -10.98 2.00 -0.51
N PRO A 132 -11.68 2.96 -1.17
CA PRO A 132 -11.39 3.36 -2.55
C PRO A 132 -9.92 3.77 -2.79
N THR A 133 -9.33 4.49 -1.83
CA THR A 133 -7.92 4.93 -1.88
C THR A 133 -6.95 3.74 -1.84
N SER A 134 -7.24 2.75 -1.00
CA SER A 134 -6.43 1.54 -0.87
C SER A 134 -6.58 0.64 -2.10
N ALA A 135 -7.81 0.48 -2.61
CA ALA A 135 -8.11 -0.30 -3.81
C ALA A 135 -7.28 0.17 -5.01
N ARG A 136 -7.22 1.50 -5.24
CA ARG A 136 -6.39 2.08 -6.30
C ARG A 136 -4.90 1.79 -6.10
N THR A 137 -4.41 1.88 -4.87
CA THR A 137 -3.00 1.65 -4.53
C THR A 137 -2.63 0.18 -4.75
N TYR A 138 -3.45 -0.74 -4.25
CA TYR A 138 -3.28 -2.19 -4.41
C TYR A 138 -3.37 -2.62 -5.87
N LYS A 139 -4.31 -2.06 -6.63
CA LYS A 139 -4.36 -2.24 -8.09
C LYS A 139 -3.06 -1.79 -8.75
N ALA A 140 -2.53 -0.64 -8.38
CA ALA A 140 -1.26 -0.16 -8.93
C ALA A 140 -0.08 -1.08 -8.57
N VAL A 141 -0.05 -1.64 -7.35
CA VAL A 141 0.98 -2.61 -6.94
C VAL A 141 0.88 -3.90 -7.77
N LEU A 142 -0.31 -4.51 -7.88
CA LEU A 142 -0.50 -5.72 -8.67
C LEU A 142 -0.21 -5.50 -10.16
N HIS A 143 -0.63 -4.38 -10.73
CA HIS A 143 -0.33 -4.06 -12.13
C HIS A 143 1.17 -3.81 -12.36
N THR A 144 1.88 -3.26 -11.37
CA THR A 144 3.32 -3.04 -11.47
C THR A 144 4.07 -4.36 -11.41
N ALA A 145 3.71 -5.24 -10.48
CA ALA A 145 4.27 -6.58 -10.38
C ALA A 145 3.91 -7.45 -11.60
N GLY A 146 2.66 -7.42 -12.04
CA GLY A 146 2.16 -8.13 -13.21
C GLY A 146 2.86 -7.72 -14.49
N ARG A 147 3.18 -6.43 -14.68
CA ARG A 147 3.95 -5.95 -15.85
C ARG A 147 5.36 -6.53 -15.97
N VAL A 148 5.97 -6.93 -14.86
CA VAL A 148 7.28 -7.61 -14.87
C VAL A 148 7.18 -8.97 -15.55
N LEU A 149 6.07 -9.68 -15.34
CA LEU A 149 5.87 -11.04 -15.85
C LEU A 149 5.08 -11.07 -17.17
N TYR A 150 4.11 -10.16 -17.32
CA TYR A 150 3.15 -10.09 -18.42
C TYR A 150 3.04 -8.65 -18.96
N PRO A 151 4.09 -8.09 -19.58
CA PRO A 151 4.09 -6.70 -20.04
C PRO A 151 3.00 -6.40 -21.07
N ALA A 152 2.58 -7.39 -21.87
CA ALA A 152 1.51 -7.26 -22.86
C ALA A 152 0.11 -7.16 -22.21
N GLU A 153 -0.11 -7.82 -21.07
CA GLU A 153 -1.41 -7.79 -20.36
C GLU A 153 -1.60 -6.49 -19.57
N PHE A 154 -0.50 -5.94 -19.04
CA PHE A 154 -0.49 -4.75 -18.18
C PHE A 154 0.17 -3.55 -18.88
N PRO A 155 -0.60 -2.72 -19.60
CA PRO A 155 -0.03 -1.56 -20.28
C PRO A 155 0.72 -0.64 -19.30
N PRO A 156 1.74 0.10 -19.78
CA PRO A 156 2.49 1.02 -18.95
C PRO A 156 1.56 2.01 -18.24
N ALA A 157 1.83 2.29 -16.98
CA ALA A 157 1.06 3.29 -16.24
C ALA A 157 1.18 4.62 -16.99
N ASN A 158 0.04 5.21 -17.35
CA ASN A 158 0.02 6.48 -18.06
C ASN A 158 0.77 7.51 -17.22
N ARG A 159 1.88 8.06 -17.76
CA ARG A 159 2.76 8.99 -17.01
C ARG A 159 2.07 10.31 -16.72
N TYR A 160 1.04 10.64 -17.49
CA TYR A 160 0.18 11.79 -17.28
C TYR A 160 -0.88 11.46 -16.23
N SER A 161 -0.51 11.60 -14.96
CA SER A 161 -1.50 11.75 -13.90
C SER A 161 -1.88 13.22 -13.83
N ASN A 162 -3.16 13.53 -13.97
CA ASN A 162 -3.66 14.86 -13.57
C ASN A 162 -3.23 15.14 -12.12
N PRO A 163 -2.94 16.40 -11.78
CA PRO A 163 -2.67 16.80 -10.40
C PRO A 163 -3.79 16.28 -9.50
N ARG A 164 -3.43 15.59 -8.43
CA ARG A 164 -4.41 15.00 -7.52
C ARG A 164 -5.20 16.14 -6.88
N ALA A 165 -6.53 16.06 -6.92
CA ALA A 165 -7.38 16.90 -6.09
C ALA A 165 -6.97 16.69 -4.62
N LYS A 166 -6.60 17.77 -3.93
CA LYS A 166 -6.31 17.70 -2.50
C LYS A 166 -7.63 17.33 -1.81
N PRO A 167 -7.65 16.29 -0.95
CA PRO A 167 -8.89 15.83 -0.32
C PRO A 167 -9.41 16.78 0.75
N VAL A 168 -8.60 17.77 1.15
CA VAL A 168 -8.89 18.73 2.20
C VAL A 168 -8.67 20.12 1.62
N ASP A 169 -9.70 20.96 1.75
CA ASP A 169 -9.61 22.36 1.38
C ASP A 169 -8.60 23.08 2.28
N PRO A 170 -7.93 24.13 1.78
CA PRO A 170 -7.10 24.98 2.62
C PRO A 170 -7.91 25.49 3.82
N ALA A 171 -7.25 25.64 4.98
CA ALA A 171 -7.88 26.28 6.14
C ALA A 171 -8.34 27.70 5.75
N SER A 172 -9.55 28.07 6.18
CA SER A 172 -10.04 29.43 5.98
C SER A 172 -9.30 30.40 6.91
N VAL A 173 -9.34 31.69 6.58
CA VAL A 173 -8.70 32.74 7.40
C VAL A 173 -9.32 32.76 8.81
N GLU A 174 -10.63 32.57 8.90
CA GLU A 174 -11.37 32.54 10.16
C GLU A 174 -10.93 31.37 11.05
N LEU A 175 -10.69 30.20 10.45
CA LEU A 175 -10.19 29.03 11.18
C LEU A 175 -8.76 29.25 11.69
N ILE A 176 -7.92 29.91 10.90
CA ILE A 176 -6.56 30.26 11.32
C ILE A 176 -6.62 31.21 12.52
N ASP A 177 -7.44 32.27 12.44
CA ASP A 177 -7.62 33.24 13.52
C ASP A 177 -8.18 32.59 14.80
N GLU A 178 -9.15 31.68 14.66
CA GLU A 178 -9.69 30.90 15.77
C GLU A 178 -8.58 30.08 16.47
N LEU A 179 -7.74 29.39 15.70
CA LEU A 179 -6.66 28.57 16.24
C LEU A 179 -5.59 29.39 16.98
N TYR A 180 -5.22 30.56 16.46
CA TYR A 180 -4.34 31.49 17.18
C TYR A 180 -5.02 32.06 18.43
N GLY A 181 -6.32 32.33 18.38
CA GLY A 181 -7.13 32.71 19.54
C GLY A 181 -7.14 31.64 20.64
N VAL A 182 -7.31 30.37 20.26
CA VAL A 182 -7.21 29.23 21.20
C VAL A 182 -5.82 29.17 21.81
N ALA A 183 -4.76 29.29 21.01
CA ALA A 183 -3.39 29.28 21.51
C ALA A 183 -3.14 30.34 22.59
N ALA A 184 -3.71 31.54 22.43
CA ALA A 184 -3.58 32.63 23.39
C ALA A 184 -4.20 32.32 24.77
N THR A 185 -5.21 31.45 24.84
CA THR A 185 -5.85 31.06 26.12
C THR A 185 -5.08 30.00 26.90
N LEU A 186 -4.12 29.32 26.26
CA LEU A 186 -3.36 28.25 26.88
C LEU A 186 -2.30 28.76 27.88
N PRO A 187 -1.86 27.92 28.84
CA PRO A 187 -0.71 28.18 29.69
C PRO A 187 0.57 28.40 28.86
N ALA A 188 1.51 29.20 29.39
CA ALA A 188 2.65 29.76 28.64
C ALA A 188 3.43 28.75 27.79
N VAL A 189 3.74 27.56 28.33
CA VAL A 189 4.50 26.53 27.61
C VAL A 189 3.72 25.95 26.42
N HIS A 190 2.42 25.73 26.59
CA HIS A 190 1.55 25.18 25.54
C HIS A 190 1.21 26.25 24.49
N ARG A 191 1.03 27.49 24.92
CA ARG A 191 0.85 28.65 24.03
C ARG A 191 2.02 28.77 23.05
N LEU A 192 3.25 28.85 23.56
CA LEU A 192 4.45 29.00 22.71
C LEU A 192 4.62 27.83 21.74
N ARG A 193 4.37 26.60 22.20
CA ARG A 193 4.45 25.41 21.35
C ARG A 193 3.40 25.42 20.23
N LEU A 194 2.15 25.74 20.56
CA LEU A 194 1.08 25.76 19.57
C LEU A 194 1.26 26.90 18.57
N GLN A 195 1.65 28.10 19.03
CA GLN A 195 1.96 29.23 18.15
C GLN A 195 3.08 28.88 17.17
N LEU A 196 4.17 28.26 17.64
CA LEU A 196 5.25 27.84 16.76
C LEU A 196 4.76 26.83 15.70
N ILE A 197 3.93 25.86 16.08
CA ILE A 197 3.37 24.90 15.12
C ILE A 197 2.47 25.60 14.10
N LEU A 198 1.63 26.54 14.54
CA LEU A 198 0.78 27.33 13.65
C LEU A 198 1.62 28.18 12.70
N ASP A 199 2.67 28.86 13.17
CA ASP A 199 3.57 29.66 12.32
C ASP A 199 4.28 28.77 11.29
N LEU A 200 4.76 27.59 11.71
CA LEU A 200 5.42 26.65 10.82
C LEU A 200 4.47 26.07 9.75
N THR A 201 3.21 25.80 10.11
CA THR A 201 2.26 25.16 9.19
C THR A 201 1.51 26.16 8.30
N THR A 202 1.14 27.32 8.82
CA THR A 202 0.32 28.32 8.10
C THR A 202 1.16 29.34 7.35
N GLN A 203 2.27 29.81 7.92
CA GLN A 203 3.09 30.87 7.29
C GLN A 203 4.21 30.30 6.42
N SER A 204 4.90 29.26 6.89
CA SER A 204 5.98 28.63 6.12
C SER A 204 5.56 27.35 5.38
N GLY A 205 4.34 26.86 5.62
CA GLY A 205 3.75 25.76 4.84
C GLY A 205 4.37 24.39 5.09
N LEU A 206 5.04 24.19 6.24
CA LEU A 206 5.62 22.90 6.59
C LEU A 206 4.54 21.85 6.79
N ARG A 207 4.85 20.62 6.37
CA ARG A 207 4.03 19.43 6.63
C ARG A 207 4.30 18.91 8.04
N SER A 208 3.35 18.19 8.62
CA SER A 208 3.50 17.62 9.97
C SER A 208 4.78 16.80 10.16
N ALA A 209 5.19 16.00 9.16
CA ALA A 209 6.45 15.25 9.22
C ALA A 209 7.68 16.16 9.24
N GLU A 210 7.68 17.23 8.44
CA GLU A 210 8.78 18.20 8.37
C GLU A 210 8.91 18.99 9.70
N VAL A 211 7.78 19.30 10.35
CA VAL A 211 7.78 19.91 11.68
C VAL A 211 8.38 18.98 12.74
N LEU A 212 8.09 17.68 12.67
CA LEU A 212 8.61 16.70 13.64
C LEU A 212 10.11 16.45 13.48
N ASP A 213 10.64 16.55 12.26
CA ASP A 213 12.06 16.35 11.97
C ASP A 213 12.91 17.62 12.14
N LEU A 214 12.29 18.77 12.40
CA LEU A 214 12.95 20.07 12.49
C LEU A 214 13.88 20.16 13.71
N ARG A 215 15.11 20.61 13.49
CA ARG A 215 16.09 20.85 14.57
C ARG A 215 16.30 22.34 14.77
N GLY A 216 16.78 22.71 15.96
CA GLY A 216 17.14 24.11 16.24
C GLY A 216 18.19 24.69 15.28
N SER A 217 19.08 23.84 14.75
CA SER A 217 20.07 24.21 13.73
C SER A 217 19.47 24.55 12.36
N ASP A 218 18.22 24.19 12.12
CA ASP A 218 17.54 24.40 10.84
C ASP A 218 16.83 25.75 10.78
N VAL A 219 16.78 26.50 11.89
CA VAL A 219 16.17 27.82 11.98
C VAL A 219 17.27 28.88 12.05
N THR A 220 17.29 29.77 11.07
CA THR A 220 18.24 30.88 11.01
C THR A 220 17.50 32.20 10.91
N ALA A 221 17.88 33.17 11.74
CA ALA A 221 17.34 34.52 11.63
C ALA A 221 18.04 35.24 10.47
N ARG A 222 17.27 35.88 9.60
CA ARG A 222 17.79 36.75 8.54
C ARG A 222 17.07 38.09 8.58
N ILE A 223 17.82 39.15 8.39
CA ILE A 223 17.27 40.48 8.16
C ILE A 223 17.24 40.67 6.65
N LEU A 224 16.07 41.00 6.11
CA LEU A 224 15.89 41.36 4.71
C LEU A 224 16.45 42.77 4.47
N ASP A 225 16.74 43.09 3.22
CA ASP A 225 17.21 44.44 2.84
C ASP A 225 16.18 45.54 3.16
N THR A 226 14.91 45.15 3.33
CA THR A 226 13.80 45.98 3.81
C THR A 226 13.87 46.29 5.32
N GLY A 227 14.79 45.68 6.06
CA GLY A 227 14.91 45.80 7.52
C GLY A 227 14.06 44.81 8.32
N GLU A 228 13.22 44.02 7.64
CA GLU A 228 12.36 43.01 8.27
C GLU A 228 13.17 41.80 8.75
N ARG A 229 12.90 41.34 9.97
CA ARG A 229 13.51 40.12 10.51
C ARG A 229 12.62 38.92 10.21
N ILE A 230 13.14 37.98 9.46
CA ILE A 230 12.48 36.71 9.13
C ILE A 230 13.22 35.53 9.74
N ALA A 231 12.50 34.44 9.98
CA ALA A 231 13.07 33.14 10.28
C ALA A 231 13.12 32.30 9.01
N LEU A 232 14.31 31.89 8.59
CA LEU A 232 14.52 30.94 7.52
C LEU A 232 14.56 29.53 8.12
N VAL A 233 13.66 28.67 7.64
CA VAL A 233 13.53 27.28 8.09
C VAL A 233 14.01 26.36 6.97
N ARG A 234 15.07 25.58 7.23
CA ARG A 234 15.58 24.57 6.30
C ARG A 234 14.79 23.28 6.45
N VAL A 235 14.31 22.73 5.33
CA VAL A 235 13.58 21.46 5.29
C VAL A 235 14.47 20.39 4.68
N HIS A 236 14.62 19.26 5.40
CA HIS A 236 15.31 18.07 4.90
C HIS A 236 14.29 17.18 4.17
N ARG A 237 14.58 16.80 2.91
CA ARG A 237 13.72 15.93 2.08
C ARG A 237 14.38 14.60 1.79
#